data_AF-A0A952EL06-F1
#
_entry.id   AF-A0A952EL06-F1
#
_cell.length_a   1.000
_cell.length_b   1.000
_cell.length_c   1.000
_cell.angle_alpha   90.00
_cell.angle_beta   90.00
_cell.angle_gamma   90.00
#
_symmetry.space_group_name_H-M   'P 1'
#
loop_
_entity.id
_entity.type
_entity.pdbx_description
1 polymer ?
#
loop_
_entity_poly.entity_id
_entity_poly.type
_entity_poly.pdbx_seq_one_letter_code
_entity_poly.pdbx_strand_id
1 'polypeptide(L)'
;MSDSSFSDRANQDYFSKNRPMTIAKPFRFKPLTLLSAACFLVATAIVGLWIYAFQTGDDQQERVQIYLSYFPPFLGLWGITAVQVLLSGAAIVISSICLKLPHPGWKLLNVAIIAFSSLVVLLNIWGQL
;
A
#
# COMPACT_ATOMS: atom_id res chain seq x y z
N MET A 1 58.40 -28.35 -18.99
CA MET A 1 57.24 -28.16 -19.88
C MET A 1 55.99 -28.55 -19.09
N SER A 2 55.66 -27.78 -18.04
CA SER A 2 54.58 -28.10 -17.10
C SER A 2 54.54 -27.02 -16.01
N ASP A 3 53.95 -25.86 -16.30
CA ASP A 3 53.64 -24.87 -15.24
C ASP A 3 52.55 -23.89 -15.67
N SER A 4 52.34 -23.69 -16.99
CA SER A 4 51.23 -22.89 -17.51
C SER A 4 49.87 -23.44 -17.08
N SER A 5 49.69 -24.76 -17.11
CA SER A 5 48.41 -25.40 -16.77
C SER A 5 48.03 -25.30 -15.29
N PHE A 6 48.99 -25.09 -14.40
CA PHE A 6 48.72 -24.91 -12.96
C PHE A 6 48.38 -23.45 -12.65
N SER A 7 49.12 -22.52 -13.26
CA SER A 7 48.82 -21.08 -13.20
C SER A 7 47.43 -20.77 -13.77
N ASP A 8 47.06 -21.41 -14.89
CA ASP A 8 45.75 -21.22 -15.51
C ASP A 8 44.60 -21.68 -14.61
N ARG A 9 44.75 -22.81 -13.90
CA ARG A 9 43.73 -23.28 -12.94
C ARG A 9 43.59 -22.35 -11.75
N ALA A 10 44.71 -21.88 -11.19
CA ALA A 10 44.71 -20.95 -10.07
C ALA A 10 44.05 -19.61 -10.45
N ASN A 11 44.27 -19.14 -11.68
CA ASN A 11 43.62 -17.94 -12.19
C ASN A 11 42.11 -18.16 -12.38
N GLN A 12 41.71 -19.30 -12.93
CA GLN A 12 40.31 -19.64 -13.16
C GLN A 12 39.52 -19.71 -11.85
N ASP A 13 40.12 -20.26 -10.78
CA ASP A 13 39.54 -20.28 -9.43
C ASP A 13 39.49 -18.90 -8.78
N TYR A 14 40.51 -18.05 -8.99
CA TYR A 14 40.50 -16.66 -8.54
C TYR A 14 39.37 -15.85 -9.20
N PHE A 15 39.18 -16.00 -10.51
CA PHE A 15 38.08 -15.34 -11.23
C PHE A 15 36.72 -15.92 -10.88
N SER A 16 36.61 -17.23 -10.64
CA SER A 16 35.38 -17.87 -10.17
C SER A 16 34.93 -17.32 -8.81
N LYS A 17 35.87 -17.16 -7.87
CA LYS A 17 35.63 -16.69 -6.50
C LYS A 17 35.40 -15.17 -6.43
N ASN A 18 35.99 -14.40 -7.36
CA ASN A 18 35.87 -12.94 -7.41
C ASN A 18 34.89 -12.44 -8.48
N ARG A 19 34.07 -13.32 -9.08
CA ARG A 19 32.95 -12.86 -9.90
C ARG A 19 32.08 -11.97 -9.01
N PRO A 20 31.87 -10.69 -9.36
CA PRO A 20 30.91 -9.87 -8.65
C PRO A 20 29.58 -10.61 -8.79
N MET A 21 29.08 -11.10 -7.65
CA MET A 21 27.73 -11.64 -7.54
C MET A 21 26.85 -10.55 -8.14
N THR A 22 26.30 -10.81 -9.33
CA THR A 22 25.46 -9.88 -10.05
C THR A 22 24.38 -9.46 -9.08
N ILE A 23 24.52 -8.24 -8.56
CA ILE A 23 23.66 -7.70 -7.52
C ILE A 23 22.26 -7.77 -8.10
N ALA A 24 21.46 -8.70 -7.57
CA ALA A 24 20.07 -8.86 -7.94
C ALA A 24 19.45 -7.47 -7.90
N LYS A 25 18.86 -7.03 -9.03
CA LYS A 25 18.25 -5.71 -9.19
C LYS A 25 17.48 -5.37 -7.91
N PRO A 26 17.79 -4.27 -7.18
CA PRO A 26 17.04 -3.92 -6.00
C PRO A 26 15.57 -3.81 -6.40
N PHE A 27 14.84 -4.71 -5.78
CA PHE A 27 13.57 -5.26 -6.21
C PHE A 27 12.52 -4.16 -6.43
N ARG A 28 11.61 -4.40 -7.37
CA ARG A 28 10.50 -3.57 -7.88
C ARG A 28 9.40 -3.21 -6.83
N PHE A 29 9.76 -2.94 -5.57
CA PHE A 29 8.78 -2.66 -4.50
C PHE A 29 8.38 -1.19 -4.36
N LYS A 30 9.18 -0.25 -4.89
CA LYS A 30 8.85 1.19 -4.88
C LYS A 30 7.47 1.53 -5.46
N PRO A 31 7.08 1.03 -6.65
CA PRO A 31 5.75 1.31 -7.19
C PRO A 31 4.63 0.66 -6.36
N LEU A 32 4.88 -0.50 -5.73
CA LEU A 32 3.90 -1.18 -4.89
C LEU A 32 3.58 -0.37 -3.62
N THR A 33 4.60 0.23 -3.00
CA THR A 33 4.36 1.07 -1.82
C THR A 33 3.66 2.38 -2.19
N LEU A 34 4.01 2.99 -3.33
CA LEU A 34 3.28 4.13 -3.87
C LEU A 34 1.82 3.79 -4.17
N LEU A 35 1.56 2.61 -4.73
CA LEU A 35 0.20 2.13 -4.97
C LEU A 35 -0.58 1.95 -3.65
N SER A 36 0.03 1.37 -2.62
CA SER A 36 -0.62 1.24 -1.31
C SER A 36 -0.91 2.60 -0.66
N ALA A 37 0.00 3.57 -0.82
CA ALA A 37 -0.18 4.93 -0.33
C ALA A 37 -1.31 5.65 -1.10
N ALA A 38 -1.38 5.46 -2.42
CA ALA A 38 -2.46 6.00 -3.23
C ALA A 38 -3.82 5.39 -2.86
N CYS A 39 -3.90 4.06 -2.70
CA CYS A 39 -5.11 3.40 -2.22
C CYS A 39 -5.53 3.90 -0.83
N PHE A 40 -4.57 4.09 0.07
CA PHE A 40 -4.84 4.63 1.40
C PHE A 40 -5.33 6.08 1.35
N LEU A 41 -4.73 6.94 0.52
CA LEU A 41 -5.17 8.32 0.33
C LEU A 41 -6.60 8.38 -0.21
N VAL A 42 -6.93 7.55 -1.18
CA VAL A 42 -8.30 7.47 -1.73
C VAL A 42 -9.28 7.01 -0.65
N ALA A 43 -8.96 5.95 0.11
CA ALA A 43 -9.81 5.50 1.21
C ALA A 43 -10.01 6.58 2.29
N THR A 44 -8.96 7.31 2.62
CA THR A 44 -9.02 8.43 3.59
C THR A 44 -9.86 9.59 3.06
N ALA A 45 -9.74 9.92 1.78
CA ALA A 45 -10.54 10.97 1.15
C ALA A 45 -12.04 10.63 1.19
N ILE A 46 -12.41 9.36 0.95
CA ILE A 46 -13.80 8.89 1.03
C ILE A 46 -14.37 9.09 2.45
N VAL A 47 -13.59 8.82 3.50
CA VAL A 47 -14.00 9.10 4.89
C VAL A 47 -14.09 10.58 5.18
N GLY A 48 -13.10 11.36 4.75
CA GLY A 48 -13.11 12.81 4.93
C GLY A 48 -14.35 13.45 4.32
N LEU A 49 -14.79 12.93 3.17
CA LEU A 49 -16.01 13.36 2.50
C LEU A 49 -17.28 12.99 3.28
N TRP A 50 -17.30 11.83 3.94
CA TRP A 50 -18.39 11.45 4.85
C TRP A 50 -18.46 12.39 6.05
N ILE A 51 -17.33 12.70 6.67
CA ILE A 51 -17.27 13.65 7.80
C ILE A 51 -17.75 15.04 7.37
N TYR A 52 -17.35 15.49 6.18
CA TYR A 52 -17.81 16.75 5.61
C TYR A 52 -19.33 16.77 5.40
N ALA A 53 -19.88 15.71 4.79
CA ALA A 53 -21.32 15.58 4.60
C ALA A 53 -22.06 15.55 5.95
N PHE A 54 -21.49 14.87 6.96
CA PHE A 54 -22.04 14.81 8.32
C PHE A 54 -22.10 16.18 9.02
N GLN A 55 -21.09 17.02 8.81
CA GLN A 55 -21.06 18.39 9.35
C GLN A 55 -21.98 19.36 8.60
N THR A 56 -22.29 19.07 7.33
CA THR A 56 -23.04 19.97 6.45
C THR A 56 -24.54 19.68 6.48
N GLY A 57 -24.95 18.42 6.62
CA GLY A 57 -26.37 18.04 6.64
C GLY A 57 -27.00 18.12 8.03
N ASP A 58 -28.21 18.66 8.09
CA ASP A 58 -28.98 18.82 9.32
C ASP A 58 -29.63 17.50 9.76
N ASP A 59 -30.03 16.66 8.81
CA ASP A 59 -30.59 15.32 9.05
C ASP A 59 -29.83 14.19 8.33
N GLN A 60 -30.09 12.94 8.73
CA GLN A 60 -29.39 11.77 8.20
C GLN A 60 -29.61 11.57 6.69
N GLN A 61 -30.79 11.91 6.19
CA GLN A 61 -31.15 11.73 4.79
C GLN A 61 -30.41 12.76 3.92
N GLU A 62 -30.32 14.00 4.38
CA GLU A 62 -29.55 15.07 3.76
C GLU A 62 -28.05 14.75 3.75
N ARG A 63 -27.50 14.28 4.88
CA ARG A 63 -26.08 13.83 4.96
C ARG A 63 -25.75 12.76 3.93
N VAL A 64 -26.62 11.76 3.79
CA VAL A 64 -26.45 10.69 2.80
C VAL A 64 -26.57 11.25 1.38
N GLN A 65 -27.49 12.17 1.11
CA GLN A 65 -27.62 12.77 -0.22
C GLN A 65 -26.41 13.65 -0.60
N ILE A 66 -25.92 14.48 0.32
CA ILE A 66 -24.71 15.28 0.13
C ILE A 66 -23.55 14.33 -0.17
N TYR A 67 -23.38 13.27 0.61
CA TYR A 67 -22.31 12.30 0.38
C TYR A 67 -22.42 11.60 -0.97
N LEU A 68 -23.61 11.12 -1.34
CA LEU A 68 -23.86 10.45 -2.62
C LEU A 68 -23.68 11.38 -3.82
N SER A 69 -23.88 12.70 -3.67
CA SER A 69 -23.74 13.67 -4.76
C SER A 69 -22.32 13.75 -5.35
N TYR A 70 -21.31 13.34 -4.59
CA TYR A 70 -19.91 13.31 -5.02
C TYR A 70 -19.51 12.05 -5.78
N PHE A 71 -20.37 11.03 -5.77
CA PHE A 71 -20.12 9.76 -6.44
C PHE A 71 -21.08 9.57 -7.61
N PRO A 72 -20.68 8.80 -8.62
CA PRO A 72 -21.59 8.52 -9.72
C PRO A 72 -22.77 7.68 -9.21
N PRO A 73 -23.99 7.88 -9.74
CA PRO A 73 -25.22 7.34 -9.18
C PRO A 73 -25.33 5.81 -9.18
N PHE A 74 -24.47 5.11 -9.93
CA PHE A 74 -24.39 3.65 -9.90
C PHE A 74 -23.69 3.10 -8.64
N LEU A 75 -22.88 3.93 -7.97
CA LEU A 75 -22.24 3.63 -6.69
C LEU A 75 -23.15 4.17 -5.58
N GLY A 76 -24.14 3.37 -5.19
CA GLY A 76 -24.95 3.66 -4.00
C GLY A 76 -24.10 3.60 -2.71
N LEU A 77 -24.70 3.93 -1.55
CA LEU A 77 -24.01 3.99 -0.26
C LEU A 77 -23.21 2.70 0.05
N TRP A 78 -23.83 1.55 -0.19
CA TRP A 78 -23.22 0.23 -0.02
C TRP A 78 -22.08 -0.03 -1.02
N GLY A 79 -22.19 0.50 -2.24
CA GLY A 79 -21.15 0.40 -3.26
C GLY A 79 -19.92 1.22 -2.89
N ILE A 80 -20.11 2.44 -2.41
CA ILE A 80 -19.02 3.32 -1.95
C ILE A 80 -18.31 2.69 -0.75
N THR A 81 -19.09 2.20 0.22
CA THR A 81 -18.57 1.52 1.41
C THR A 81 -17.78 0.26 1.02
N ALA A 82 -18.29 -0.55 0.09
CA ALA A 82 -17.59 -1.73 -0.41
C ALA A 82 -16.26 -1.36 -1.10
N VAL A 83 -16.26 -0.34 -1.97
CA VAL A 83 -15.03 0.15 -2.63
C VAL A 83 -14.02 0.62 -1.60
N GLN A 84 -14.44 1.35 -0.57
CA GLN A 84 -13.57 1.83 0.50
C GLN A 84 -12.97 0.67 1.31
N VAL A 85 -13.77 -0.33 1.68
CA VAL A 85 -13.31 -1.53 2.39
C VAL A 85 -12.33 -2.34 1.53
N LEU A 86 -12.62 -2.50 0.24
CA LEU A 86 -11.74 -3.21 -0.68
C LEU A 86 -10.40 -2.47 -0.86
N LEU A 87 -10.41 -1.14 -1.01
CA LEU A 87 -9.19 -0.34 -1.15
C LEU A 87 -8.34 -0.37 0.13
N SER A 88 -8.96 -0.22 1.29
CA SER A 88 -8.26 -0.27 2.58
C SER A 88 -7.72 -1.67 2.89
N GLY A 89 -8.50 -2.72 2.62
CA GLY A 89 -8.04 -4.11 2.71
C GLY A 89 -6.86 -4.40 1.78
N ALA A 90 -6.93 -3.97 0.52
CA ALA A 90 -5.83 -4.09 -0.43
C ALA A 90 -4.58 -3.33 0.04
N ALA A 91 -4.74 -2.12 0.57
CA ALA A 91 -3.65 -1.33 1.12
C ALA A 91 -2.97 -2.04 2.31
N ILE A 92 -3.74 -2.68 3.21
CA ILE A 92 -3.21 -3.47 4.33
C ILE A 92 -2.40 -4.67 3.82
N VAL A 93 -2.92 -5.42 2.85
CA VAL A 93 -2.24 -6.61 2.30
C VAL A 93 -0.94 -6.21 1.59
N ILE A 94 -0.97 -5.18 0.75
CA ILE A 94 0.21 -4.70 0.02
C ILE A 94 1.24 -4.13 1.00
N SER A 95 0.80 -3.34 1.99
CA SER A 95 1.65 -2.79 3.05
C SER A 95 2.31 -3.92 3.86
N SER A 96 1.57 -4.98 4.19
CA SER A 96 2.07 -6.15 4.92
C SER A 96 3.13 -6.93 4.13
N ILE A 97 2.95 -7.07 2.82
CA ILE A 97 3.97 -7.66 1.93
C ILE A 97 5.22 -6.78 1.88
N CYS A 98 5.05 -5.45 1.91
CA CYS A 98 6.14 -4.47 1.93
C CYS A 98 6.82 -4.29 3.30
N LEU A 99 6.32 -4.87 4.40
CA LEU A 99 7.00 -4.86 5.72
C LEU A 99 8.33 -5.65 5.72
N LYS A 100 8.55 -6.49 4.70
CA LYS A 100 9.82 -7.21 4.50
C LYS A 100 10.94 -6.31 3.95
N LEU A 101 10.68 -5.04 3.65
CA LEU A 101 11.73 -4.12 3.20
C LEU A 101 12.66 -3.73 4.35
N PRO A 102 14.00 -3.81 4.16
CA PRO A 102 14.98 -3.55 5.22
C PRO A 102 15.08 -2.06 5.63
N HIS A 103 14.41 -1.15 4.93
CA HIS A 103 14.52 0.28 5.22
C HIS A 103 13.51 0.74 6.30
N PRO A 104 13.98 1.38 7.39
CA PRO A 104 13.13 1.73 8.53
C PRO A 104 12.02 2.74 8.19
N GLY A 105 12.25 3.66 7.24
CA GLY A 105 11.23 4.64 6.83
C GLY A 105 10.02 4.02 6.14
N TRP A 106 10.24 3.00 5.28
CA TRP A 106 9.15 2.29 4.61
C TRP A 106 8.35 1.39 5.56
N LYS A 107 9.03 0.85 6.58
CA LYS A 107 8.37 0.08 7.64
C LYS A 107 7.42 0.96 8.47
N LEU A 108 7.86 2.17 8.83
CA LEU A 108 7.01 3.12 9.57
C LEU A 108 5.78 3.55 8.76
N LEU A 109 5.96 3.86 7.47
CA LEU A 109 4.85 4.21 6.57
C LEU A 109 3.82 3.08 6.47
N ASN A 110 4.29 1.84 6.32
CA ASN A 110 3.42 0.66 6.25
C ASN A 110 2.63 0.44 7.54
N VAL A 111 3.26 0.59 8.71
CA VAL A 111 2.58 0.52 10.01
C VAL A 111 1.55 1.64 10.17
N ALA A 112 1.87 2.86 9.73
CA ALA A 112 0.92 3.96 9.74
C ALA A 112 -0.29 3.67 8.85
N ILE A 113 -0.09 3.16 7.63
CA ILE A 113 -1.18 2.76 6.73
C ILE A 113 -2.07 1.71 7.41
N ILE A 114 -1.49 0.71 8.07
CA ILE A 114 -2.26 -0.32 8.78
C ILE A 114 -3.08 0.30 9.91
N ALA A 115 -2.44 1.10 10.78
CA ALA A 115 -3.09 1.71 11.94
C ALA A 115 -4.22 2.68 11.54
N PHE A 116 -4.03 3.49 10.50
CA PHE A 116 -5.07 4.37 10.00
C PHE A 116 -6.16 3.60 9.25
N SER A 117 -5.81 2.56 8.48
CA SER A 117 -6.82 1.77 7.75
C SER A 117 -7.76 1.04 8.71
N SER A 118 -7.23 0.47 9.80
CA SER A 118 -8.06 -0.12 10.85
C SER A 118 -8.92 0.93 11.57
N LEU A 119 -8.40 2.14 11.79
CA LEU A 119 -9.18 3.25 12.35
C LEU A 119 -10.34 3.65 11.41
N VAL A 120 -10.09 3.71 10.11
CA VAL A 120 -11.08 4.01 9.07
C VAL A 120 -12.18 2.96 9.03
N VAL A 121 -11.84 1.68 9.16
CA VAL A 121 -12.83 0.59 9.24
C VAL A 121 -13.71 0.74 10.48
N LEU A 122 -13.12 1.05 11.64
CA LEU A 122 -13.88 1.29 12.87
C LEU A 122 -14.82 2.50 12.76
N LEU A 123 -14.34 3.59 12.17
CA LEU A 123 -15.15 4.79 11.89
C LEU A 123 -16.32 4.49 10.96
N ASN A 124 -16.16 3.61 9.97
CA ASN A 124 -17.25 3.21 9.09
C ASN A 124 -18.33 2.43 9.82
N ILE A 125 -17.96 1.52 10.73
CA ILE A 125 -18.93 0.75 11.51
C ILE A 125 -19.69 1.67 12.47
N TRP A 126 -19.01 2.63 13.11
CA TRP A 126 -19.65 3.53 14.07
C TRP A 126 -20.45 4.65 13.40
N GLY A 127 -19.93 5.25 12.34
CA GLY A 127 -20.54 6.41 11.69
C GLY A 127 -21.70 6.10 10.74
N GLN A 128 -21.92 4.82 10.41
CA GLN A 128 -23.05 4.36 9.60
C GLN A 128 -24.17 3.72 10.42
N LEU A 129 -23.97 3.51 11.72
CA LEU A 129 -24.99 3.10 12.70
C LEU A 129 -25.77 4.32 13.22
#